data_AF-A0A2V8K094-F1
#
_entry.id   AF-A0A2V8K094-F1
#
_cell.length_a   1.000
_cell.length_b   1.000
_cell.length_c   1.000
_cell.angle_alpha   90.00
_cell.angle_beta   90.00
_cell.angle_gamma   90.00
#
_symmetry.space_group_name_H-M   'P 1'
#
loop_
_entity.id
_entity.type
_entity.pdbx_description
1 polymer ?
#
loop_
_entity_poly.entity_id
_entity_poly.type
_entity_poly.pdbx_seq_one_letter_code
_entity_poly.pdbx_strand_id
1 'polypeptide(L)'
;MARYPNGKLKITKDTDRKPIVLARVRHYLATGDVGHPTCIPAEIVREDNPPEKPSMLERLYYRWYSKEHTGIIRSLHELTEGRFQDGAVARVLAMEFWTRGEAPTLEEFARAWTRAKADERRLLTPEYAYLTDLQHKRAGGEWKKLRKAKAQSALQTLARIARFQA
;
A
#
# COMPACT_ATOMS: atom_id res chain seq x y z
N MET A 1 9.12 0.15 5.87
CA MET A 1 9.81 -0.21 7.14
C MET A 1 8.80 -0.12 8.28
N ALA A 2 9.06 -0.79 9.39
CA ALA A 2 8.23 -0.69 10.60
C ALA A 2 9.12 -0.58 11.83
N ARG A 3 8.78 0.36 12.73
CA ARG A 3 9.39 0.49 14.05
C ARG A 3 8.62 -0.42 14.99
N TYR A 4 9.31 -1.24 15.76
CA TYR A 4 8.71 -2.16 16.72
C TYR A 4 8.71 -1.54 18.12
N PRO A 5 7.83 -1.98 19.04
CA PRO A 5 7.77 -1.47 20.41
C PRO A 5 9.10 -1.54 21.18
N ASN A 6 9.96 -2.50 20.84
CA ASN A 6 11.32 -2.62 21.37
C ASN A 6 12.33 -1.61 20.77
N GLY A 7 11.86 -0.58 20.06
CA GLY A 7 12.67 0.43 19.40
C GLY A 7 13.37 -0.02 18.12
N LYS A 8 13.35 -1.32 17.78
CA LYS A 8 14.04 -1.84 16.59
C LYS A 8 13.29 -1.46 15.32
N LEU A 9 14.03 -0.97 14.34
CA LEU A 9 13.53 -0.73 12.99
C LEU A 9 13.77 -1.98 12.15
N LYS A 10 12.72 -2.57 11.59
CA LYS A 10 12.83 -3.72 10.68
C LYS A 10 12.38 -3.36 9.26
N ILE A 11 13.08 -3.93 8.28
CA ILE A 11 12.65 -3.88 6.88
C ILE A 11 11.46 -4.84 6.74
N THR A 12 10.37 -4.33 6.17
CA THR A 12 9.13 -5.07 5.91
C THR A 12 9.17 -5.62 4.48
N LYS A 13 8.45 -6.72 4.22
CA LYS A 13 8.25 -7.22 2.85
C LYS A 13 7.32 -6.30 2.03
N ASP A 14 6.55 -5.45 2.71
CA ASP A 14 5.67 -4.47 2.07
C ASP A 14 6.46 -3.42 1.30
N THR A 15 6.11 -3.28 0.03
CA THR A 15 6.64 -2.25 -0.86
C THR A 15 5.78 -1.02 -0.75
N ASP A 16 6.40 0.15 -0.88
CA ASP A 16 5.67 1.41 -0.82
C ASP A 16 4.67 1.55 -1.98
N ARG A 17 3.66 2.40 -1.76
CA ARG A 17 2.61 2.65 -2.74
C ARG A 17 3.21 3.33 -3.97
N LYS A 18 2.74 2.98 -5.17
CA LYS A 18 3.26 3.52 -6.44
C LYS A 18 3.33 5.06 -6.48
N PRO A 19 2.31 5.81 -6.00
CA PRO A 19 2.35 7.26 -6.01
C PRO A 19 3.47 7.83 -5.12
N ILE A 20 3.73 7.21 -3.97
CA ILE A 20 4.81 7.61 -3.06
C ILE A 20 6.18 7.35 -3.70
N VAL A 21 6.36 6.19 -4.33
CA VAL A 21 7.61 5.88 -5.05
C VAL A 21 7.85 6.90 -6.17
N LEU A 22 6.83 7.22 -6.96
CA LEU A 22 6.95 8.21 -8.04
C LEU A 22 7.22 9.61 -7.52
N ALA A 23 6.57 10.01 -6.43
CA ALA A 23 6.83 11.29 -5.77
C ALA A 23 8.28 11.39 -5.29
N ARG A 24 8.83 10.34 -4.66
CA ARG A 24 10.25 10.29 -4.26
C ARG A 24 11.20 10.36 -5.43
N VAL A 25 10.95 9.62 -6.50
CA VAL A 25 11.79 9.68 -7.72
C VAL A 25 11.79 11.09 -8.29
N ARG A 26 10.63 11.74 -8.39
CA ARG A 26 10.55 13.14 -8.86
C ARG A 26 11.29 14.10 -7.93
N HIS A 27 11.13 13.95 -6.63
CA HIS A 27 11.83 14.77 -5.64
C HIS A 27 13.35 14.62 -5.76
N TYR A 28 13.84 13.39 -5.86
CA TYR A 28 15.26 13.10 -6.06
C TYR A 28 15.79 13.70 -7.37
N LEU A 29 15.08 13.54 -8.48
CA LEU A 29 15.50 14.13 -9.75
C LEU A 29 15.55 15.66 -9.71
N ALA A 30 14.72 16.30 -8.87
CA ALA A 30 14.68 17.75 -8.74
C ALA A 30 15.71 18.30 -7.75
N THR A 31 16.10 17.54 -6.72
CA THR A 31 16.84 18.07 -5.57
C THR A 31 18.15 17.32 -5.26
N GLY A 32 18.32 16.12 -5.80
CA GLY A 32 19.37 15.18 -5.39
C GLY A 32 19.10 14.48 -4.04
N ASP A 33 18.04 14.84 -3.31
CA ASP A 33 17.69 14.22 -2.03
C ASP A 33 16.77 12.99 -2.22
N VAL A 34 17.15 11.88 -1.59
CA VAL A 34 16.40 10.62 -1.61
C VAL A 34 15.21 10.66 -0.62
N GLY A 35 15.24 11.59 0.34
CA GLY A 35 14.25 11.74 1.40
C GLY A 35 14.24 10.57 2.38
N HIS A 36 13.22 10.52 3.23
CA HIS A 36 13.10 9.49 4.26
C HIS A 36 12.25 8.29 3.80
N PRO A 37 12.60 7.07 4.24
CA PRO A 37 11.81 5.88 3.96
C PRO A 37 10.45 5.94 4.68
N THR A 38 9.44 5.31 4.09
CA THR A 38 8.13 5.18 4.73
C THR A 38 8.25 4.22 5.92
N CYS A 39 7.89 4.73 7.09
CA CYS A 39 7.94 4.01 8.35
C CYS A 39 6.55 3.92 8.98
N ILE A 40 6.17 2.72 9.38
CA ILE A 40 5.04 2.48 10.27
C ILE A 40 5.54 2.67 11.70
N PRO A 41 4.90 3.50 12.52
CA PRO A 41 5.37 3.78 13.86
C PRO A 41 4.98 2.67 14.85
N ALA A 42 5.65 2.62 15.99
CA ALA A 42 5.62 1.46 16.88
C ALA A 42 4.26 1.21 17.52
N GLU A 43 3.51 2.28 17.77
CA GLU A 43 2.15 2.26 18.29
C GLU A 43 1.17 1.50 17.39
N ILE A 44 1.47 1.40 16.08
CA ILE A 44 0.63 0.72 15.07
C ILE A 44 1.05 -0.73 14.83
N VAL A 45 2.25 -1.12 15.28
CA VAL A 45 2.75 -2.48 15.12
C VAL A 45 2.28 -3.34 16.30
N ARG A 46 1.64 -4.46 15.99
CA ARG A 46 1.28 -5.53 16.92
C ARG A 46 1.89 -6.83 16.44
N GLU A 47 2.39 -7.67 17.35
CA GLU A 47 2.96 -8.98 16.99
C GLU A 47 2.09 -10.14 17.50
N ASP A 48 1.20 -9.85 18.44
CA ASP A 48 0.14 -10.73 18.91
C ASP A 48 -0.93 -10.95 17.84
N ASN A 49 -1.66 -12.06 17.98
CA ASN A 49 -2.77 -12.39 17.10
C ASN A 49 -4.01 -11.53 17.44
N PRO A 50 -4.78 -11.08 16.43
CA PRO A 50 -6.06 -10.44 16.69
C PRO A 50 -7.04 -11.42 17.34
N PRO A 51 -8.10 -10.91 18.03
CA PRO A 51 -9.21 -11.73 18.46
C PRO A 51 -9.83 -12.52 17.29
N GLU A 52 -10.28 -13.75 17.52
CA GLU A 52 -10.92 -14.57 16.48
C GLU A 52 -12.23 -13.94 15.94
N LYS A 53 -12.91 -13.19 16.80
CA LYS A 53 -14.14 -12.44 16.51
C LYS A 53 -13.95 -10.99 16.98
N PRO A 54 -13.21 -10.17 16.20
CA PRO A 54 -12.94 -8.80 16.60
C PRO A 54 -14.22 -7.97 16.51
N SER A 55 -14.44 -7.10 17.50
CA SER A 55 -15.58 -6.19 17.52
C SER A 55 -15.42 -5.06 16.49
N MET A 56 -16.50 -4.35 16.17
CA MET A 56 -16.43 -3.18 15.30
C MET A 56 -15.52 -2.05 15.82
N LEU A 57 -15.34 -1.97 17.14
CA LEU A 57 -14.48 -1.00 17.83
C LEU A 57 -13.02 -1.45 17.92
N GLU A 58 -12.74 -2.70 17.53
CA GLU A 58 -11.39 -3.23 17.53
C GLU A 58 -10.52 -2.46 16.54
N ARG A 59 -9.27 -2.17 16.92
CA ARG A 59 -8.35 -1.42 16.06
C ARG A 59 -7.68 -2.33 15.03
N LEU A 60 -7.55 -1.83 13.81
CA LEU A 60 -6.84 -2.50 12.73
C LEU A 60 -5.35 -2.14 12.76
N TYR A 61 -4.56 -2.95 13.46
CA TYR A 61 -3.11 -2.81 13.49
C TYR A 61 -2.43 -3.41 12.24
N TYR A 62 -1.22 -2.92 11.93
CA TYR A 62 -0.50 -3.25 10.69
C TYR A 62 -0.37 -4.76 10.42
N ARG A 63 0.01 -5.54 11.44
CA ARG A 63 0.24 -6.98 11.28
C ARG A 63 -1.04 -7.82 11.35
N TRP A 64 -2.13 -7.25 11.84
CA TRP A 64 -3.42 -7.94 11.92
C TRP A 64 -4.12 -8.00 10.56
N TYR A 65 -3.80 -7.09 9.63
CA TYR A 65 -4.28 -7.16 8.26
C TYR A 65 -3.48 -8.20 7.45
N SER A 66 -3.80 -9.47 7.67
CA SER A 66 -3.21 -10.62 6.99
C SER A 66 -4.29 -11.60 6.57
N LYS A 67 -4.02 -12.36 5.49
CA LYS A 67 -4.91 -13.45 5.05
C LYS A 67 -5.06 -14.56 6.07
N GLU A 68 -4.07 -14.72 6.94
CA GLU A 68 -4.07 -15.71 8.03
C GLU A 68 -5.03 -15.32 9.16
N HIS A 69 -5.34 -14.04 9.30
CA HIS A 69 -6.22 -13.51 10.33
C HIS A 69 -7.65 -13.35 9.79
N THR A 70 -8.28 -14.49 9.53
CA THR A 70 -9.60 -14.56 8.87
C THR A 70 -10.70 -13.81 9.63
N GLY A 71 -10.59 -13.69 10.96
CA GLY A 71 -11.52 -12.92 11.80
C GLY A 71 -11.60 -11.44 11.38
N ILE A 72 -10.45 -10.80 11.12
CA ILE A 72 -10.38 -9.41 10.66
C ILE A 72 -11.04 -9.27 9.28
N ILE A 73 -10.68 -10.15 8.34
CA ILE A 73 -11.20 -10.11 6.97
C ILE A 73 -12.73 -10.33 6.96
N ARG A 74 -13.22 -11.28 7.76
CA ARG A 74 -14.65 -11.55 7.91
C ARG A 74 -15.38 -10.34 8.49
N SER A 75 -14.89 -9.72 9.57
CA SER A 75 -15.53 -8.55 10.16
C SER A 75 -15.61 -7.38 9.16
N LEU A 76 -14.57 -7.16 8.34
CA LEU A 76 -14.61 -6.14 7.28
C LEU A 76 -15.62 -6.48 6.18
N HIS A 77 -15.77 -7.75 5.83
CA HIS A 77 -16.79 -8.21 4.91
C HIS A 77 -18.20 -7.96 5.46
N GLU A 78 -18.45 -8.30 6.72
CA GLU A 78 -19.74 -8.07 7.39
C GLU A 78 -20.07 -6.57 7.49
N LEU A 79 -19.12 -5.74 7.93
CA LEU A 79 -19.29 -4.27 8.08
C LEU A 79 -19.51 -3.53 6.76
N THR A 80 -19.25 -4.18 5.62
CA THR A 80 -19.46 -3.62 4.28
C THR A 80 -20.56 -4.34 3.50
N GLU A 81 -21.40 -5.11 4.19
CA GLU A 81 -22.52 -5.87 3.59
C GLU A 81 -22.03 -6.82 2.49
N GLY A 82 -20.87 -7.43 2.72
CA GLY A 82 -20.22 -8.36 1.80
C GLY A 82 -19.48 -7.73 0.62
N ARG A 83 -19.34 -6.41 0.59
CA ARG A 83 -18.67 -5.73 -0.52
C ARG A 83 -17.16 -5.69 -0.39
N PHE A 84 -16.62 -5.78 0.82
CA PHE A 84 -15.19 -5.64 1.07
C PHE A 84 -14.36 -6.64 0.25
N GLN A 85 -13.27 -6.13 -0.33
CA GLN A 85 -12.27 -6.92 -1.05
C GLN A 85 -10.87 -6.57 -0.54
N ASP A 86 -10.08 -7.59 -0.16
CA ASP A 86 -8.63 -7.43 0.05
C ASP A 86 -7.95 -7.20 -1.31
N GLY A 87 -7.85 -5.93 -1.68
CA GLY A 87 -7.29 -5.48 -2.94
C GLY A 87 -6.46 -4.21 -2.79
N ALA A 88 -6.13 -3.61 -3.92
CA ALA A 88 -5.27 -2.41 -3.96
C ALA A 88 -5.84 -1.25 -3.12
N VAL A 89 -7.16 -1.00 -3.18
CA VAL A 89 -7.83 0.05 -2.39
C VAL A 89 -7.62 -0.17 -0.89
N ALA A 90 -7.94 -1.36 -0.39
CA ALA A 90 -7.80 -1.68 1.04
C ALA A 90 -6.35 -1.53 1.51
N ARG A 91 -5.38 -2.01 0.72
CA ARG A 91 -3.96 -1.93 1.06
C ARG A 91 -3.43 -0.50 1.03
N VAL A 92 -3.82 0.30 0.04
CA VAL A 92 -3.44 1.72 -0.01
C VAL A 92 -3.99 2.45 1.21
N LEU A 93 -5.28 2.25 1.50
CA LEU A 93 -5.97 2.90 2.61
C LEU A 93 -5.38 2.50 3.97
N ALA A 94 -5.17 1.20 4.20
CA ALA A 94 -4.56 0.72 5.43
C ALA A 94 -3.17 1.35 5.61
N MET A 95 -2.41 1.43 4.51
CA MET A 95 -1.08 2.00 4.57
C MET A 95 -1.09 3.52 4.81
N GLU A 96 -2.11 4.24 4.33
CA GLU A 96 -2.34 5.65 4.65
C GLU A 96 -2.57 5.88 6.13
N PHE A 97 -3.48 5.13 6.75
CA PHE A 97 -3.72 5.21 8.20
C PHE A 97 -2.44 4.93 8.99
N TRP A 98 -1.81 3.79 8.73
CA TRP A 98 -0.68 3.35 9.54
C TRP A 98 0.54 4.27 9.42
N THR A 99 0.79 4.85 8.25
CA THR A 99 1.92 5.79 8.06
C THR A 99 1.68 7.16 8.69
N ARG A 100 0.43 7.49 9.05
CA ARG A 100 0.08 8.67 9.86
C ARG A 100 0.10 8.40 11.36
N GLY A 101 0.40 7.17 11.79
CA GLY A 101 0.31 6.78 13.19
C GLY A 101 -1.13 6.52 13.65
N GLU A 102 -2.01 6.15 12.73
CA GLU A 102 -3.42 5.85 13.02
C GLU A 102 -3.69 4.35 12.85
N ALA A 103 -4.25 3.73 13.89
CA ALA A 103 -4.86 2.40 13.81
C ALA A 103 -6.38 2.62 13.90
N PRO A 104 -7.09 2.66 12.75
CA PRO A 104 -8.53 2.90 12.72
C PRO A 104 -9.26 1.73 13.36
N THR A 105 -10.46 1.96 13.88
CA THR A 105 -11.35 0.84 14.22
C THR A 105 -11.76 0.08 12.95
N LEU A 106 -12.19 -1.17 13.07
CA LEU A 106 -12.70 -1.93 11.92
C LEU A 106 -13.88 -1.20 11.25
N GLU A 107 -14.72 -0.56 12.05
CA GLU A 107 -15.85 0.25 11.57
C GLU A 107 -15.39 1.49 10.77
N GLU A 108 -14.41 2.24 11.30
CA GLU A 108 -13.82 3.39 10.62
C GLU A 108 -13.15 2.98 9.30
N PHE A 109 -12.40 1.87 9.34
CA PHE A 109 -11.74 1.34 8.16
C PHE A 109 -12.75 0.88 7.11
N ALA A 110 -13.82 0.17 7.50
CA ALA A 110 -14.88 -0.25 6.59
C ALA A 110 -15.58 0.95 5.92
N ARG A 111 -15.92 1.99 6.69
CA ARG A 111 -16.49 3.24 6.15
C ARG A 111 -15.54 3.93 5.17
N ALA A 112 -14.28 4.07 5.56
CA ALA A 112 -13.27 4.70 4.72
C ALA A 112 -13.05 3.90 3.43
N TRP A 113 -13.03 2.57 3.51
CA TRP A 113 -12.95 1.68 2.36
C TRP A 113 -14.16 1.84 1.44
N THR A 114 -15.39 1.87 1.96
CA THR A 114 -16.60 2.05 1.13
C THR A 114 -16.57 3.37 0.37
N ARG A 115 -16.14 4.47 1.02
CA ARG A 115 -15.96 5.78 0.36
C ARG A 115 -14.86 5.72 -0.70
N ALA A 116 -13.71 5.15 -0.35
CA ALA A 116 -12.56 5.05 -1.25
C ALA A 116 -12.85 4.15 -2.46
N LYS A 117 -13.71 3.13 -2.30
CA LYS A 117 -14.13 2.25 -3.38
C LYS A 117 -15.06 2.97 -4.36
N ALA A 118 -15.92 3.88 -3.88
CA ALA A 118 -16.76 4.72 -4.74
C ALA A 118 -15.94 5.70 -5.60
N ASP A 119 -14.77 6.13 -5.11
CA ASP A 119 -13.84 7.02 -5.82
C ASP A 119 -12.49 6.31 -6.13
N GLU A 120 -12.56 5.02 -6.50
CA GLU A 120 -11.35 4.20 -6.63
C GLU A 120 -10.38 4.72 -7.69
N ARG A 121 -10.87 5.42 -8.71
CA ARG A 121 -10.06 6.01 -9.79
C ARG A 121 -9.19 7.17 -9.31
N ARG A 122 -9.63 7.88 -8.26
CA ARG A 122 -8.82 8.93 -7.64
C ARG A 122 -7.74 8.34 -6.74
N LEU A 123 -8.07 7.28 -6.00
CA LEU A 123 -7.12 6.62 -5.11
C LEU A 123 -6.07 5.81 -5.90
N LEU A 124 -6.52 5.11 -6.94
CA LEU A 124 -5.69 4.29 -7.80
C LEU A 124 -5.39 5.08 -9.08
N THR A 125 -4.22 5.70 -9.12
CA THR A 125 -3.73 6.42 -10.29
C THR A 125 -3.54 5.48 -11.50
N PRO A 126 -3.45 5.98 -12.74
CA PRO A 126 -3.18 5.15 -13.93
C PRO A 126 -1.93 4.28 -13.81
N GLU A 127 -1.00 4.58 -12.91
CA GLU A 127 0.16 3.74 -12.66
C GLU A 127 -0.21 2.42 -11.94
N TYR A 128 -1.42 2.30 -11.39
CA TYR A 128 -2.03 1.05 -10.93
C TYR A 128 -2.66 0.22 -12.07
N ALA A 129 -2.71 0.73 -13.31
CA ALA A 129 -3.58 0.30 -14.40
C ALA A 129 -3.35 -1.10 -14.98
N TYR A 130 -2.70 -2.04 -14.29
CA TYR A 130 -2.70 -3.41 -14.81
C TYR A 130 -4.14 -3.95 -14.97
N LEU A 131 -4.95 -3.87 -13.91
CA LEU A 131 -6.32 -4.39 -13.94
C LEU A 131 -7.22 -3.50 -14.79
N THR A 132 -7.01 -2.19 -14.77
CA THR A 132 -7.74 -1.20 -15.57
C THR A 132 -7.46 -1.36 -17.07
N ASP A 133 -6.20 -1.50 -17.47
CA ASP A 133 -5.81 -1.69 -18.88
C ASP A 133 -6.20 -3.09 -19.38
N LEU A 134 -6.19 -4.10 -18.52
CA LEU A 134 -6.71 -5.43 -18.86
C LEU A 134 -8.23 -5.42 -19.05
N GLN A 135 -8.97 -4.76 -18.13
CA GLN A 135 -10.44 -4.60 -18.21
C GLN A 135 -10.86 -3.81 -19.45
N HIS A 136 -10.07 -2.81 -19.85
CA HIS A 136 -10.30 -2.04 -21.07
C HIS A 136 -9.68 -2.64 -22.34
N LYS A 137 -9.09 -3.85 -22.27
CA LYS A 137 -8.39 -4.52 -23.39
C LYS A 137 -7.28 -3.68 -24.03
N ARG A 138 -6.68 -2.75 -23.28
CA ARG A 138 -5.58 -1.87 -23.69
C ARG A 138 -4.20 -2.49 -23.44
N ALA A 139 -4.12 -3.56 -22.66
CA ALA A 139 -2.89 -4.32 -22.43
C ALA A 139 -2.98 -5.73 -23.06
N GLY A 140 -2.00 -6.07 -23.89
CA GLY A 140 -1.85 -7.43 -24.46
C GLY A 140 -1.36 -8.45 -23.43
N GLY A 141 -1.56 -9.75 -23.69
CA GLY A 141 -1.21 -10.85 -22.78
C GLY A 141 0.26 -10.88 -22.33
N GLU A 142 1.17 -10.33 -23.14
CA GLU A 142 2.62 -10.28 -22.88
C GLU A 142 3.07 -9.07 -22.02
N TRP A 143 2.14 -8.32 -21.42
CA TRP A 143 2.45 -7.08 -20.70
C TRP A 143 3.51 -7.22 -19.60
N LYS A 144 3.64 -8.39 -18.95
CA LYS A 144 4.71 -8.65 -17.96
C LYS A 144 6.09 -8.47 -18.58
N LYS A 145 6.28 -8.94 -19.82
CA LYS A 145 7.53 -8.73 -20.58
C LYS A 145 7.71 -7.25 -20.90
N LEU A 146 6.66 -6.58 -21.38
CA LEU A 146 6.70 -5.13 -21.66
C LEU A 146 7.07 -4.30 -20.43
N ARG A 147 6.52 -4.62 -19.25
CA ARG A 147 6.83 -3.90 -18.01
C ARG A 147 8.28 -4.11 -17.57
N LYS A 148 8.81 -5.33 -17.70
CA LYS A 148 10.23 -5.61 -17.45
C LYS A 148 11.12 -4.79 -18.38
N ALA A 149 10.80 -4.78 -19.69
CA ALA A 149 11.55 -3.99 -20.67
C ALA A 149 11.51 -2.49 -20.37
N LYS A 150 10.34 -1.91 -20.04
CA LYS A 150 10.21 -0.50 -19.66
C LYS A 150 10.99 -0.17 -18.38
N ALA A 151 10.92 -1.03 -17.36
CA ALA A 151 11.68 -0.83 -16.13
C ALA A 151 13.19 -0.88 -16.38
N GLN A 152 13.66 -1.81 -17.21
CA GLN A 152 15.07 -1.93 -17.58
C GLN A 152 15.56 -0.70 -18.37
N SER A 153 14.76 -0.21 -19.32
CA SER A 153 15.03 1.03 -20.05
C SER A 153 15.08 2.27 -19.13
N ALA A 154 14.17 2.36 -18.17
CA ALA A 154 14.18 3.43 -17.16
C ALA A 154 15.45 3.37 -16.31
N LEU A 155 15.86 2.19 -15.83
CA LEU A 155 17.09 2.01 -15.06
C LEU A 155 18.34 2.38 -15.88
N GLN A 156 18.41 2.00 -17.15
CA GLN A 156 19.50 2.42 -18.05
C GLN A 156 19.56 3.93 -18.21
N THR A 157 18.40 4.58 -18.36
CA THR A 157 18.31 6.04 -18.47
C THR A 157 18.79 6.72 -17.19
N LEU A 158 18.34 6.25 -16.02
CA LEU A 158 18.76 6.77 -14.73
C LEU A 158 20.27 6.57 -14.50
N ALA A 159 20.82 5.40 -14.83
CA ALA A 159 22.24 5.12 -14.74
C ALA A 159 23.08 6.04 -15.62
N ARG A 160 22.57 6.40 -16.81
CA ARG A 160 23.21 7.39 -17.69
C ARG A 160 23.21 8.77 -17.04
N ILE A 161 22.08 9.24 -16.52
CA ILE A 161 21.96 10.56 -15.87
C ILE A 161 22.87 10.64 -14.63
N ALA A 162 22.87 9.63 -13.77
CA ALA A 162 23.68 9.59 -12.56
C ALA A 162 25.19 9.67 -12.84
N ARG A 163 25.67 9.10 -13.96
CA ARG A 163 27.07 9.20 -14.38
C ARG A 163 27.50 10.59 -14.85
N PHE A 164 26.56 11.47 -15.18
CA PHE A 164 26.85 12.86 -15.56
C PHE A 164 26.82 13.83 -14.37
N GLN A 165 26.43 13.36 -13.18
CA GLN A 165 26.40 14.16 -11.95
C GLN A 165 27.50 13.79 -10.94
N ALA A 166 28.40 12.86 -11.31
CA ALA A 166 29.61 12.49 -10.57
C ALA A 166 30.84 13.14 -11.22
#